data_AF-A0AAW9W8J1-F1
#
_entry.id   AF-A0AAW9W8J1-F1
#
_cell.length_a   1.000
_cell.length_b   1.000
_cell.length_c   1.000
_cell.angle_alpha   90.00
_cell.angle_beta   90.00
_cell.angle_gamma   90.00
#
_symmetry.space_group_name_H-M   'P 1'
#
loop_
_entity.id
_entity.type
_entity.pdbx_description
1 polymer ?
#
loop_
_entity_poly.entity_id
_entity_poly.type
_entity_poly.pdbx_seq_one_letter_code
_entity_poly.pdbx_strand_id
1 'polypeptide(L)'
;HFYYQSHDVNDSEHYIALRQLQAELNEKYQAEHNKLFFLSMAPQFFGTIAKHLKSENIVDGKGFERLIVEKPFGTDYATASKLNDELLATFD
;
A
#
# COMPACT_ATOMS: atom_id res chain seq x y z
N HIS A 1 -17.19 8.50 -3.84
CA HIS A 1 -16.73 8.58 -5.25
C HIS A 1 -15.88 7.36 -5.53
N PHE A 2 -15.96 6.76 -6.72
CA PHE A 2 -15.24 5.53 -7.06
C PHE A 2 -14.45 5.74 -8.36
N TYR A 3 -13.20 5.30 -8.33
CA TYR A 3 -12.27 5.33 -9.45
C TYR A 3 -11.54 3.98 -9.50
N TYR A 4 -11.13 3.56 -10.68
CA TYR A 4 -10.43 2.30 -10.89
C TYR A 4 -9.14 2.56 -11.67
N GLN A 5 -8.07 1.91 -11.24
CA GLN A 5 -6.78 1.88 -11.91
C GLN A 5 -6.41 0.41 -12.10
N SER A 6 -6.19 -0.02 -13.34
CA SER A 6 -5.66 -1.37 -13.58
C SER A 6 -4.23 -1.44 -13.05
N HIS A 7 -3.88 -2.56 -12.43
CA HIS A 7 -2.66 -2.66 -11.63
C HIS A 7 -2.13 -4.10 -11.59
N ASP A 8 -0.80 -4.21 -11.69
CA ASP A 8 -0.02 -5.43 -11.47
C ASP A 8 0.97 -5.08 -10.36
N VAL A 9 0.93 -5.85 -9.29
CA VAL A 9 1.70 -5.60 -8.07
C VAL A 9 3.20 -5.81 -8.26
N ASN A 10 3.63 -6.40 -9.37
CA ASN A 10 5.05 -6.58 -9.69
C ASN A 10 5.57 -5.53 -10.67
N ASP A 11 4.73 -4.60 -11.13
CA ASP A 11 5.08 -3.59 -12.12
C ASP A 11 5.14 -2.18 -11.49
N SER A 12 6.35 -1.62 -11.39
CA SER A 12 6.56 -0.27 -10.88
C SER A 12 5.83 0.81 -11.69
N GLU A 13 5.65 0.65 -13.00
CA GLU A 13 4.93 1.66 -13.82
C GLU A 13 3.46 1.78 -13.39
N HIS A 14 2.86 0.67 -13.00
CA HIS A 14 1.49 0.65 -12.47
C HIS A 14 1.37 1.35 -11.11
N TYR A 15 2.41 1.35 -10.28
CA TYR A 15 2.45 2.14 -9.04
C TYR A 15 2.62 3.63 -9.32
N ILE A 16 3.41 4.02 -10.34
CA ILE A 16 3.52 5.42 -10.76
C ILE A 16 2.16 5.94 -11.22
N ALA A 17 1.43 5.18 -12.02
CA ALA A 17 0.07 5.52 -12.46
C ALA A 17 -0.89 5.66 -11.26
N LEU A 18 -0.82 4.74 -10.29
CA LEU A 18 -1.61 4.81 -9.06
C LEU A 18 -1.31 6.08 -8.26
N ARG A 19 -0.03 6.47 -8.12
CA ARG A 19 0.39 7.70 -7.44
C ARG A 19 -0.17 8.95 -8.12
N GLN A 20 -0.12 8.99 -9.45
CA GLN A 20 -0.67 10.12 -10.22
C GLN A 20 -2.17 10.27 -9.96
N LEU A 21 -2.93 9.18 -10.09
CA LEU A 21 -4.36 9.18 -9.79
C LEU A 21 -4.62 9.63 -8.34
N GLN A 22 -3.88 9.08 -7.38
CA GLN A 22 -4.01 9.47 -5.97
C GLN A 22 -3.77 10.97 -5.76
N ALA A 23 -2.75 11.56 -6.38
CA ALA A 23 -2.44 12.98 -6.27
C ALA A 23 -3.58 13.85 -6.82
N GLU A 24 -4.10 13.50 -8.00
CA GLU A 24 -5.26 14.18 -8.61
C GLU A 24 -6.50 14.12 -7.71
N LEU A 25 -6.79 12.95 -7.13
CA LEU A 25 -7.95 12.77 -6.26
C LEU A 25 -7.78 13.48 -4.91
N ASN A 26 -6.56 13.52 -4.37
CA ASN A 26 -6.26 14.26 -3.14
C ASN A 26 -6.53 15.77 -3.33
N GLU A 27 -6.10 16.35 -4.45
CA GLU A 27 -6.37 17.75 -4.77
C GLU A 27 -7.87 17.98 -5.02
N LYS A 28 -8.51 17.12 -5.80
CA LYS A 28 -9.93 17.23 -6.12
C LYS A 28 -10.84 17.22 -4.89
N TYR A 29 -10.53 16.35 -3.92
CA TYR A 29 -11.36 16.14 -2.74
C TYR A 29 -10.82 16.76 -1.47
N GLN A 30 -9.67 17.44 -1.54
CA GLN A 30 -9.00 18.05 -0.38
C GLN A 30 -8.82 17.03 0.75
N ALA A 31 -8.30 15.85 0.41
CA ALA A 31 -8.18 14.72 1.34
C ALA A 31 -7.02 14.84 2.34
N GLU A 32 -6.24 15.93 2.27
CA GLU A 32 -5.13 16.25 3.17
C GLU A 32 -4.08 15.12 3.28
N HIS A 33 -3.82 14.44 2.15
CA HIS A 33 -2.90 13.31 2.05
C HIS A 33 -3.30 12.09 2.90
N ASN A 34 -4.47 12.05 3.52
CA ASN A 34 -4.90 10.92 4.32
C ASN A 34 -5.19 9.69 3.44
N LYS A 35 -4.51 8.56 3.72
CA LYS A 35 -4.57 7.32 2.94
C LYS A 35 -4.90 6.12 3.81
N LEU A 36 -5.77 5.27 3.29
CA LEU A 36 -6.07 3.95 3.85
C LEU A 36 -5.93 2.90 2.75
N PHE A 37 -5.01 1.97 2.93
CA PHE A 37 -4.73 0.86 2.02
C PHE A 37 -5.41 -0.40 2.54
N PHE A 38 -6.32 -0.97 1.75
CA PHE A 38 -6.94 -2.25 2.05
C PHE A 38 -6.37 -3.31 1.10
N LEU A 39 -5.62 -4.28 1.62
CA LEU A 39 -5.03 -5.36 0.82
C LEU A 39 -5.87 -6.63 0.89
N SER A 40 -6.87 -6.72 0.00
CA SER A 40 -7.67 -7.94 -0.24
C SER A 40 -6.94 -8.97 -1.13
N MET A 41 -5.64 -9.17 -0.91
CA MET A 41 -4.77 -9.99 -1.75
C MET A 41 -4.17 -11.17 -0.97
N ALA A 42 -3.61 -12.16 -1.67
CA ALA A 42 -2.91 -13.25 -1.01
C ALA A 42 -1.70 -12.73 -0.18
N PRO A 43 -1.42 -13.28 1.02
CA PRO A 43 -0.42 -12.74 1.94
C PRO A 43 0.99 -12.58 1.36
N GLN A 44 1.36 -13.47 0.43
CA GLN A 44 2.64 -13.43 -0.28
C GLN A 44 2.92 -12.11 -1.03
N PHE A 45 1.88 -11.30 -1.31
CA PHE A 45 2.03 -10.01 -1.99
C PHE A 45 2.20 -8.84 -1.04
N PHE A 46 1.93 -8.99 0.26
CA PHE A 46 1.92 -7.85 1.19
C PHE A 46 3.27 -7.15 1.28
N GLY A 47 4.37 -7.92 1.38
CA GLY A 47 5.73 -7.35 1.39
C GLY A 47 6.08 -6.61 0.08
N THR A 48 5.78 -7.23 -1.06
CA THR A 48 5.99 -6.61 -2.39
C THR A 48 5.22 -5.30 -2.51
N ILE A 49 3.94 -5.31 -2.14
CA ILE A 49 3.09 -4.12 -2.20
C ILE A 49 3.61 -3.04 -1.26
N ALA A 50 3.92 -3.36 0.01
CA ALA A 50 4.44 -2.38 0.97
C ALA A 50 5.73 -1.73 0.44
N LYS A 51 6.66 -2.53 -0.07
CA LYS A 51 7.91 -2.04 -0.65
C LYS A 51 7.67 -1.07 -1.81
N HIS A 52 6.78 -1.39 -2.74
CA HIS A 52 6.48 -0.50 -3.87
C HIS A 52 5.73 0.77 -3.44
N LEU A 53 4.80 0.67 -2.49
CA LEU A 53 4.12 1.83 -1.94
C LEU A 53 5.12 2.84 -1.34
N LYS A 54 6.19 2.34 -0.69
CA LYS A 54 7.28 3.17 -0.21
C LYS A 54 8.19 3.69 -1.33
N SER A 55 8.69 2.81 -2.20
CA SER A 55 9.69 3.18 -3.22
C SER A 55 9.16 4.20 -4.21
N GLU A 56 7.88 4.09 -4.59
CA GLU A 56 7.27 5.01 -5.55
C GLU A 56 6.70 6.28 -4.90
N ASN A 57 6.89 6.46 -3.58
CA ASN A 57 6.44 7.61 -2.81
C ASN A 57 4.90 7.79 -2.85
N ILE A 58 4.18 6.67 -2.76
CA ILE A 58 2.73 6.63 -2.52
C ILE A 58 2.46 6.80 -1.03
N VAL A 59 3.24 6.09 -0.20
CA VAL A 59 3.40 6.38 1.23
C VAL A 59 4.44 7.49 1.33
N ASP A 60 3.99 8.71 1.62
CA ASP A 60 4.78 9.95 1.55
C ASP A 60 4.97 10.63 2.92
N GLY A 61 4.48 10.01 4.00
CA GLY A 61 4.59 10.52 5.37
C GLY A 61 3.72 11.75 5.65
N LYS A 62 2.76 12.08 4.77
CA LYS A 62 1.83 13.19 4.95
C LYS A 62 0.43 12.68 5.28
N GLY A 63 -0.24 13.35 6.21
CA GLY A 63 -1.52 12.88 6.73
C GLY A 63 -1.34 11.56 7.49
N PHE A 64 -2.44 10.82 7.70
CA PHE A 64 -2.33 9.45 8.19
C PHE A 64 -2.17 8.47 7.02
N GLU A 65 -1.43 7.39 7.25
CA GLU A 65 -1.22 6.31 6.29
C GLU A 65 -1.46 5.00 7.02
N ARG A 66 -2.57 4.33 6.71
CA ARG A 66 -3.01 3.12 7.43
C ARG A 66 -3.12 1.95 6.48
N LEU A 67 -2.71 0.78 6.97
CA LEU A 67 -2.80 -0.47 6.23
C LEU A 67 -3.78 -1.42 6.93
N ILE A 68 -4.71 -1.98 6.16
CA ILE A 68 -5.57 -3.08 6.55
C ILE A 68 -5.17 -4.29 5.73
N VAL A 69 -4.75 -5.37 6.39
CA VAL A 69 -4.43 -6.65 5.76
C VAL A 69 -5.35 -7.75 6.29
N GLU A 70 -5.67 -8.71 5.43
CA GLU A 70 -6.47 -9.87 5.79
C GLU A 70 -5.59 -11.01 6.30
N LYS A 71 -6.20 -11.86 7.14
CA LYS A 71 -5.57 -13.10 7.63
C LYS A 71 -5.42 -14.12 6.47
N PRO A 72 -4.45 -15.05 6.54
CA PRO A 72 -3.48 -15.24 7.62
C PRO A 72 -2.27 -14.31 7.51
N PHE A 73 -1.70 -13.92 8.66
CA PHE A 73 -0.47 -13.13 8.75
C PHE A 73 0.80 -13.96 8.52
N GLY A 74 0.66 -15.26 8.33
CA GLY A 74 1.74 -16.24 8.29
C GLY A 74 1.18 -17.60 8.66
N THR A 75 1.93 -18.66 8.35
CA THR A 75 1.57 -20.04 8.70
C THR A 75 2.30 -20.54 9.94
N ASP A 76 3.34 -19.82 10.35
CA ASP A 76 4.14 -20.06 11.55
C ASP A 76 4.70 -18.73 12.08
N TYR A 77 5.40 -18.79 13.21
CA TYR A 77 6.02 -17.61 13.82
C TYR A 77 7.04 -16.93 12.90
N ALA A 78 7.84 -17.69 12.16
CA ALA A 78 8.90 -17.13 11.32
C ALA A 78 8.32 -16.34 10.13
N THR A 79 7.31 -16.89 9.47
CA THR A 79 6.61 -16.23 8.36
C THR A 79 5.81 -15.03 8.83
N ALA A 80 5.19 -15.10 10.01
CA ALA A 80 4.47 -13.96 10.60
C ALA A 80 5.41 -12.82 11.03
N SER A 81 6.53 -13.15 11.66
CA SER A 81 7.56 -12.16 12.02
C SER A 81 8.12 -11.49 10.79
N LYS A 82 8.43 -12.26 9.74
CA LYS A 82 8.93 -11.72 8.47
C LYS A 82 7.94 -10.76 7.83
N LEU A 83 6.66 -11.13 7.76
CA LEU A 83 5.63 -10.24 7.22
C LEU A 83 5.58 -8.94 8.04
N ASN A 84 5.58 -9.04 9.37
CA ASN A 84 5.56 -7.87 10.24
C ASN A 84 6.75 -6.94 9.97
N ASP A 85 7.96 -7.49 9.81
CA ASP A 85 9.16 -6.70 9.51
C ASP A 85 9.06 -6.01 8.14
N GLU A 86 8.51 -6.68 7.13
CA GLU A 86 8.27 -6.10 5.80
C GLU A 86 7.26 -4.94 5.85
N LEU A 87 6.20 -5.07 6.67
CA LEU A 87 5.20 -4.02 6.83
C LEU A 87 5.73 -2.83 7.62
N LEU A 88 6.44 -3.07 8.74
CA LEU A 88 7.07 -2.03 9.56
C LEU A 88 8.20 -1.29 8.83
N ALA A 89 8.80 -1.91 7.80
CA ALA A 89 9.73 -1.20 6.93
C ALA A 89 9.04 -0.09 6.12
N THR A 90 7.70 -0.05 6.06
CA THR A 90 6.92 0.93 5.28
C THR A 90 5.98 1.77 6.12
N PHE A 91 5.27 1.18 7.07
CA PHE A 91 4.25 1.82 7.89
C PHE A 91 4.68 1.87 9.35
N ASP A 92 4.45 3.00 10.00
CA ASP A 92 4.73 3.24 11.43
C ASP A 92 3.52 2.93 12.33
#